data_AF-A0A431N9H6-F1
#
_entry.id   AF-A0A431N9H6-F1
#
_cell.length_a   1.000
_cell.length_b   1.000
_cell.length_c   1.000
_cell.angle_alpha   90.00
_cell.angle_beta   90.00
_cell.angle_gamma   90.00
#
_symmetry.space_group_name_H-M   'P 1'
#
loop_
_entity.id
_entity.type
_entity.pdbx_description
1 polymer ?
#
loop_
_entity_poly.entity_id
_entity_poly.type
_entity_poly.pdbx_seq_one_letter_code
_entity_poly.pdbx_strand_id
1 'polypeptide(L)' 'MSDADDKLAHVLPPMPTAAETAAWEAMTREEQLATLRAELDHPDCQRKTALTLDEIRDRGRLAAEQLRKRRG' A
#
# COMPACT_ATOMS: atom_id res chain seq x y z
N MET A 1 -18.59 8.53 10.93
CA MET A 1 -17.66 7.69 10.14
C MET A 1 -18.43 6.46 9.72
N SER A 2 -18.50 6.18 8.43
CA SER A 2 -19.27 5.04 7.92
C SER A 2 -18.43 3.75 8.00
N ASP A 3 -19.08 2.60 8.01
CA ASP A 3 -18.45 1.27 7.93
C ASP A 3 -17.48 1.09 6.74
N ALA A 4 -17.60 1.94 5.70
CA ALA A 4 -16.70 1.93 4.55
C ALA A 4 -15.35 2.61 4.86
N ASP A 5 -15.36 3.66 5.71
CA ASP A 5 -14.16 4.39 6.10
C ASP A 5 -13.25 3.51 6.99
N ASP A 6 -13.85 2.73 7.89
CA ASP A 6 -13.14 1.80 8.78
C ASP A 6 -12.50 0.63 8.02
N LYS A 7 -13.15 0.15 6.95
CA LYS A 7 -12.62 -0.95 6.14
C LYS A 7 -11.44 -0.50 5.27
N LEU A 8 -11.44 0.75 4.80
CA LEU A 8 -10.33 1.30 4.00
C LEU A 8 -9.10 1.62 4.85
N ALA A 9 -9.28 2.00 6.12
CA ALA A 9 -8.19 2.25 7.05
C ALA A 9 -7.30 1.01 7.33
N HIS A 10 -7.81 -0.20 7.09
CA HIS A 10 -7.04 -1.43 7.23
C HIS A 10 -6.25 -1.85 5.98
N VAL A 11 -6.48 -1.20 4.84
CA VAL A 11 -5.86 -1.59 3.56
C VAL A 11 -4.86 -0.54 3.07
N LEU A 12 -5.06 0.72 3.44
CA LEU A 12 -4.13 1.79 3.15
C LEU A 12 -3.11 1.93 4.30
N PRO A 13 -1.83 2.19 3.99
CA PRO A 13 -0.88 2.55 5.03
C PRO A 13 -1.40 3.76 5.80
N PRO A 14 -1.09 3.87 7.11
CA PRO A 14 -1.49 5.04 7.89
C PRO A 14 -0.95 6.31 7.24
N MET A 15 -1.72 7.40 7.37
CA MET A 15 -1.25 8.72 6.94
C MET A 15 0.06 9.06 7.67
N PRO A 16 1.04 9.67 6.99
CA PRO A 16 2.26 10.13 7.65
C PRO A 16 1.95 11.07 8.81
N THR A 17 2.71 10.93 9.89
CA THR A 17 2.67 11.84 11.03
C THR A 17 3.23 13.21 10.67
N ALA A 18 2.89 14.24 11.44
CA ALA A 18 3.42 15.58 11.24
C ALA A 18 4.97 15.64 11.30
N ALA A 19 5.58 14.79 12.14
CA ALA A 19 7.03 14.71 12.24
C ALA A 19 7.66 14.09 10.98
N GLU A 20 7.04 13.05 10.41
CA GLU A 20 7.49 12.44 9.15
C GLU A 20 7.34 13.41 7.98
N THR A 21 6.23 14.16 7.93
CA THR A 21 6.04 15.21 6.91
C THR A 21 7.10 16.32 7.03
N ALA A 22 7.37 16.80 8.25
CA ALA A 22 8.38 17.85 8.46
C ALA A 22 9.80 17.36 8.09
N ALA A 23 10.13 16.12 8.40
CA ALA A 23 11.40 15.50 8.00
C ALA A 23 11.50 15.41 6.47
N TRP A 24 10.41 15.04 5.79
CA TRP A 24 10.34 14.99 4.34
C TRP A 24 10.52 16.38 3.69
N GLU A 25 9.84 17.39 4.21
CA GLU A 25 9.91 18.77 3.70
C GLU A 25 11.27 19.43 3.91
N ALA A 26 12.02 19.00 4.93
CA ALA A 26 13.39 19.47 5.18
C ALA A 26 14.43 18.90 4.20
N MET A 27 14.10 17.81 3.49
CA MET A 27 14.98 17.22 2.49
C MET A 27 15.08 18.10 1.25
N THR A 28 16.23 18.08 0.58
CA THR A 28 16.35 18.65 -0.75
C THR A 28 15.53 17.85 -1.75
N ARG A 29 15.17 18.49 -2.87
CA ARG A 29 14.43 17.83 -3.96
C ARG A 29 15.15 16.60 -4.50
N GLU A 30 16.49 16.62 -4.55
CA GLU A 30 17.26 15.47 -5.03
C GLU A 30 17.19 14.28 -4.07
N GLU A 31 17.26 14.52 -2.76
CA GLU A 31 17.13 13.49 -1.74
C GLU A 31 15.72 12.88 -1.71
N GLN A 32 14.69 13.71 -1.87
CA GLN A 32 13.30 13.24 -1.99
C GLN A 32 13.15 12.32 -3.21
N LEU A 33 13.68 12.73 -4.36
CA LEU A 33 13.63 11.94 -5.59
C LEU A 33 14.42 10.64 -5.48
N ALA A 34 15.59 10.66 -4.82
CA ALA A 34 16.37 9.45 -4.59
C ALA A 34 15.59 8.44 -3.72
N THR A 35 14.92 8.93 -2.68
CA THR A 35 14.11 8.09 -1.77
C THR A 35 12.92 7.47 -2.50
N LEU A 36 12.14 8.27 -3.23
CA LEU A 36 11.01 7.75 -4.01
C LEU A 36 11.45 6.72 -5.07
N ARG A 37 12.60 6.95 -5.73
CA ARG A 37 13.13 5.99 -6.70
C ARG A 37 13.52 4.68 -6.06
N ALA A 38 14.14 4.71 -4.88
CA ALA A 38 14.50 3.50 -4.14
C ALA A 38 13.26 2.69 -3.72
N GLU A 39 12.19 3.36 -3.29
CA GLU A 39 10.92 2.70 -2.94
C GLU A 39 10.26 2.05 -4.17
N LEU A 40 10.28 2.74 -5.32
CA LEU A 40 9.73 2.23 -6.58
C LEU A 40 10.60 1.16 -7.24
N ASP A 41 11.84 0.99 -6.79
CA ASP A 41 12.73 -0.10 -7.24
C ASP A 41 12.44 -1.43 -6.53
N HIS A 42 11.42 -1.47 -5.65
CA HIS A 42 11.00 -2.70 -5.01
C HIS A 42 10.60 -3.76 -6.06
N PRO A 43 11.01 -5.04 -5.92
CA PRO A 43 10.72 -6.09 -6.91
C PRO A 43 9.23 -6.24 -7.25
N ASP A 44 8.34 -5.97 -6.29
CA ASP A 44 6.89 -6.01 -6.52
C ASP A 44 6.38 -4.83 -7.37
N CYS A 45 7.04 -3.67 -7.31
CA CYS A 45 6.70 -2.51 -8.17
C CYS A 45 7.08 -2.76 -9.64
N GLN A 46 8.11 -3.57 -9.88
CA GLN A 46 8.51 -3.99 -11.23
C GLN A 46 7.70 -5.17 -11.76
N ARG A 47 6.92 -5.84 -10.89
CA ARG A 47 6.19 -7.06 -11.21
C ARG A 47 4.93 -6.73 -12.00
N LYS A 48 5.04 -6.79 -13.32
CA LYS A 48 3.86 -6.73 -14.21
C LYS A 48 3.04 -8.00 -14.03
N THR A 49 1.80 -7.84 -13.58
CA THR A 49 0.84 -8.94 -13.53
C THR A 49 0.16 -9.07 -14.90
N ALA A 50 0.12 -10.30 -15.44
CA ALA A 50 -0.67 -10.62 -16.63
C ALA A 50 -2.18 -10.69 -16.33
N LEU A 51 -2.54 -10.63 -15.06
CA LEU A 51 -3.93 -10.67 -14.62
C LEU A 51 -4.62 -9.34 -14.90
N THR A 52 -5.85 -9.45 -15.37
CA THR A 52 -6.81 -8.37 -15.38
C THR A 52 -7.14 -7.92 -13.96
N LEU A 53 -7.67 -6.70 -13.83
CA LEU A 53 -8.09 -6.16 -12.53
C LEU A 53 -9.14 -7.04 -11.83
N ASP A 54 -10.02 -7.69 -12.59
CA ASP A 54 -11.04 -8.56 -12.02
C ASP A 54 -10.44 -9.86 -11.48
N GLU A 55 -9.47 -10.44 -12.18
CA GLU A 55 -8.72 -11.61 -11.68
C GLU A 55 -7.91 -11.28 -10.43
N ILE A 56 -7.35 -10.07 -10.33
CA ILE A 56 -6.67 -9.59 -9.11
C ILE A 56 -7.66 -9.49 -7.95
N ARG A 57 -8.86 -8.93 -8.18
CA ARG A 57 -9.91 -8.83 -7.16
C ARG A 57 -10.40 -10.21 -6.71
N ASP A 58 -10.59 -11.15 -7.62
CA ASP A 58 -10.98 -12.53 -7.31
C ASP A 58 -9.95 -13.21 -6.42
N ARG A 59 -8.67 -13.09 -6.77
CA ARG A 59 -7.58 -13.63 -5.93
C ARG A 59 -7.52 -12.98 -4.56
N GLY A 60 -7.72 -11.67 -4.49
CA GLY A 60 -7.79 -10.93 -3.22
C GLY A 60 -8.93 -11.44 -2.32
N ARG A 61 -10.13 -11.64 -2.88
CA ARG A 61 -11.28 -12.21 -2.16
C ARG A 61 -10.98 -13.61 -1.62
N LEU A 62 -10.43 -14.48 -2.47
CA LEU A 62 -10.09 -15.86 -2.09
C LEU A 62 -9.07 -15.89 -0.94
N ALA A 63 -8.02 -15.06 -1.02
CA ALA A 63 -7.00 -14.97 0.03
C ALA A 63 -7.58 -14.48 1.36
N ALA A 64 -8.49 -13.49 1.33
CA ALA A 64 -9.15 -12.99 2.53
C ALA A 64 -10.05 -14.06 3.18
N GLU A 65 -10.77 -14.87 2.40
CA GLU A 65 -11.56 -16.00 2.92
C GLU A 65 -10.69 -17.08 3.57
N GLN A 66 -9.55 -17.41 2.96
CA GLN A 66 -8.61 -18.38 3.52
C GLN A 66 -8.01 -17.87 4.84
N LEU A 67 -7.68 -16.58 4.94
CA LEU A 67 -7.19 -15.98 6.18
C LEU A 67 -8.24 -16.01 7.30
N ARG A 68 -9.52 -15.76 6.98
CA ARG A 68 -10.61 -15.88 7.96
C ARG A 68 -10.77 -17.30 8.48
N LYS A 69 -10.71 -18.29 7.61
CA LYS A 69 -10.79 -19.73 7.98
C LYS A 69 -9.63 -20.18 8.87
N ARG A 70 -8.46 -19.52 8.82
CA ARG A 70 -7.29 -19.86 9.65
C ARG A 70 -7.29 -19.16 11.01
N ARG A 71 -8.16 -18.16 11.22
CA ARG A 71 -8.23 -17.35 12.46
C ARG A 71 -9.46 -17.65 13.33
N GLY A 72 -10.40 -18.46 12.84
CA GLY A 72 -11.51 -19.01 13.62
C GLY A 72 -11.21 -20.44 14.03
#